data_AF-A0AAV6LQG6-F1
#
_entry.id   AF-A0AAV6LQG6-F1
#
_cell.length_a   1.000
_cell.length_b   1.000
_cell.length_c   1.000
_cell.angle_alpha   90.00
_cell.angle_beta   90.00
_cell.angle_gamma   90.00
#
_symmetry.space_group_name_H-M   'P 1'
#
loop_
_entity.id
_entity.type
_entity.pdbx_description
1 polymer ?
#
loop_
_entity_poly.entity_id
_entity_poly.type
_entity_poly.pdbx_seq_one_letter_code
_entity_poly.pdbx_strand_id
1 'polypeptide(L)' 'MTEQEEDLIYRMYNLVGDRWALIAGRIPGRKAEEIERFWLMRHSEGFASRRKEELLNKITFRKSS' A
#
# COMPACT_ATOMS: atom_id res chain seq x y z
N MET A 1 -11.58 5.55 5.91
CA MET A 1 -11.71 4.16 5.48
C MET A 1 -13.00 3.66 6.07
N THR A 2 -14.02 3.47 5.23
CA THR A 2 -15.25 2.79 5.61
C THR A 2 -15.05 1.28 5.49
N GLU A 3 -15.89 0.49 6.14
CA GLU A 3 -15.83 -0.98 6.07
C GLU A 3 -15.92 -1.51 4.62
N GLN A 4 -16.67 -0.82 3.77
CA GLN A 4 -16.78 -1.17 2.35
C GLN A 4 -15.47 -0.88 1.59
N GLU A 5 -14.79 0.23 1.90
CA GLU A 5 -13.47 0.53 1.33
C GLU A 5 -12.44 -0.50 1.82
N GLU A 6 -12.48 -0.87 3.11
CA GLU A 6 -11.60 -1.88 3.71
C GLU A 6 -11.75 -3.25 3.07
N ASP A 7 -12.98 -3.76 2.93
CA ASP A 7 -13.26 -5.05 2.30
C ASP A 7 -12.82 -5.07 0.83
N LEU A 8 -13.04 -3.97 0.10
CA LEU A 8 -12.58 -3.84 -1.28
C LEU A 8 -11.04 -3.84 -1.37
N ILE A 9 -10.37 -3.12 -0.48
CA ILE A 9 -8.90 -3.09 -0.43
C ILE A 9 -8.35 -4.48 -0.10
N TYR A 10 -8.96 -5.19 0.84
CA TYR A 10 -8.58 -6.56 1.19
C TYR A 10 -8.73 -7.53 0.01
N ARG A 11 -9.88 -7.52 -0.66
CA ARG A 11 -10.12 -8.37 -1.84
C ARG A 11 -9.16 -8.04 -2.98
N MET A 12 -8.97 -6.75 -3.26
CA MET A 12 -8.08 -6.31 -4.33
C MET A 12 -6.62 -6.64 -4.02
N TYR A 13 -6.17 -6.47 -2.78
CA TYR A 13 -4.82 -6.84 -2.37
C TYR A 13 -4.57 -8.35 -2.52
N ASN A 14 -5.55 -9.20 -2.18
CA ASN A 14 -5.44 -10.64 -2.42
C ASN A 14 -5.35 -11.01 -3.92
N LEU A 15 -5.91 -10.19 -4.81
CA LEU A 15 -5.91 -10.43 -6.25
C LEU A 15 -4.66 -9.87 -6.95
N VAL A 16 -4.28 -8.64 -6.61
CA VAL A 16 -3.24 -7.90 -7.34
C VAL A 16 -2.00 -7.59 -6.50
N GLY A 17 -2.01 -7.87 -5.20
CA GLY A 17 -0.93 -7.54 -4.28
C GLY A 17 -0.87 -6.05 -3.96
N ASP A 18 0.34 -5.54 -3.78
CA ASP A 18 0.68 -4.16 -3.41
C ASP A 18 0.54 -3.14 -4.56
N ARG A 19 -0.24 -3.47 -5.59
CA ARG A 19 -0.55 -2.59 -6.73
C ARG A 19 -1.56 -1.51 -6.35
N TRP A 20 -1.20 -0.64 -5.39
CA TRP A 20 -2.08 0.38 -4.81
C TRP A 20 -2.68 1.35 -5.83
N ALA A 21 -1.96 1.70 -6.89
CA ALA A 21 -2.48 2.54 -7.96
C ALA A 21 -3.71 1.91 -8.65
N LEU A 22 -3.70 0.59 -8.81
CA LEU A 22 -4.81 -0.16 -9.41
C LEU A 22 -5.99 -0.26 -8.45
N ILE A 23 -5.71 -0.45 -7.14
CA ILE A 23 -6.73 -0.50 -6.09
C ILE A 23 -7.40 0.87 -5.91
N ALA A 24 -6.62 1.95 -5.87
CA ALA A 24 -7.11 3.33 -5.80
C ALA A 24 -7.99 3.70 -7.00
N GLY A 25 -7.67 3.19 -8.19
CA GLY A 25 -8.51 3.37 -9.37
C GLY A 25 -9.93 2.79 -9.22
N ARG A 26 -10.19 1.92 -8.23
CA ARG A 26 -11.52 1.38 -7.91
C ARG A 26 -12.21 2.08 -6.76
N ILE A 27 -11.53 2.97 -6.04
CA ILE A 27 -12.08 3.70 -4.89
C ILE A 27 -12.04 5.20 -5.20
N PRO A 28 -13.13 5.76 -5.75
CA PRO A 28 -13.16 7.17 -6.12
C PRO A 28 -12.91 8.03 -4.88
N GLY A 29 -11.98 8.97 -4.98
CA GLY A 29 -11.61 9.87 -3.88
C GLY A 29 -10.55 9.32 -2.92
N ARG A 30 -10.01 8.11 -3.15
CA ARG A 30 -8.85 7.60 -2.41
C ARG A 30 -7.59 7.63 -3.23
N LYS A 31 -6.50 8.09 -2.62
CA LYS A 31 -5.17 8.00 -3.21
C LYS A 31 -4.53 6.67 -2.88
N ALA A 32 -3.69 6.18 -3.79
CA ALA A 32 -2.92 4.95 -3.60
C ALA A 32 -2.08 4.99 -2.31
N GLU A 33 -1.50 6.15 -1.99
CA GLU A 33 -0.67 6.37 -0.80
C GLU A 33 -1.46 6.24 0.51
N GLU A 34 -2.74 6.65 0.50
CA GLU A 34 -3.60 6.54 1.67
C GLU A 34 -4.02 5.09 1.92
N ILE A 35 -4.33 4.36 0.86
CA ILE A 35 -4.66 2.93 0.90
C ILE A 35 -3.46 2.12 1.39
N GLU A 36 -2.28 2.42 0.83
CA GLU A 36 -1.01 1.86 1.26
C GLU A 36 -0.76 2.08 2.75
N ARG A 37 -0.89 3.34 3.22
CA ARG A 37 -0.68 3.70 4.62
C ARG A 37 -1.68 3.01 5.53
N PHE A 38 -2.94 2.94 5.14
CA PHE A 38 -3.97 2.21 5.88
C PHE A 38 -3.61 0.74 6.00
N TRP A 39 -3.26 0.08 4.89
CA TRP A 39 -2.94 -1.34 4.88
C TRP A 39 -1.75 -1.64 5.78
N LEU A 40 -0.71 -0.80 5.70
CA LEU A 40 0.47 -0.92 6.55
C LEU A 40 0.13 -0.75 8.02
N MET A 41 -0.69 0.25 8.38
CA MET A 41 -1.08 0.49 9.77
C MET A 41 -1.98 -0.63 10.32
N ARG A 42 -2.81 -1.24 9.47
CA ARG A 42 -3.75 -2.31 9.83
C ARG A 42 -3.10 -3.70 9.90
N HIS A 43 -2.03 -3.92 9.15
CA HIS A 43 -1.34 -5.22 9.02
C HIS A 43 0.15 -5.15 9.46
N SER A 44 0.53 -4.10 10.20
CA SER A 44 1.92 -3.73 10.52
C SER A 44 2.65 -4.65 11.49
N GLU A 45 1.97 -5.49 12.29
CA GLU A 45 2.68 -6.29 13.29
C GLU A 45 3.68 -7.29 12.67
N GLY A 46 3.58 -7.60 11.37
CA GLY A 46 4.58 -8.41 10.65
C GLY A 46 5.13 -7.82 9.34
N PHE A 47 4.46 -6.84 8.71
CA PHE A 47 4.79 -6.42 7.34
C PHE A 47 5.51 -5.06 7.21
N ALA A 48 5.47 -4.20 8.22
CA ALA A 48 6.03 -2.84 8.15
C ALA A 48 7.55 -2.83 7.87
N SER A 49 8.27 -3.85 8.35
CA SER A 49 9.73 -3.95 8.19
C SER A 49 10.17 -4.09 6.73
N ARG A 50 9.49 -4.91 5.92
CA ARG A 50 9.86 -5.15 4.51
C ARG A 50 9.70 -3.90 3.64
N ARG A 51 8.65 -3.11 3.87
CA ARG A 51 8.38 -1.91 3.07
C ARG A 51 9.32 -0.76 3.42
N LYS A 52 9.70 -0.61 4.70
CA LYS A 52 10.71 0.36 5.10
C LYS A 52 12.04 0.06 4.42
N GLU A 53 12.43 -1.21 4.34
CA GLU A 53 13.61 -1.68 3.62
C GLU A 53 13.52 -1.39 2.12
N GLU A 54 12.38 -1.64 1.48
CA GLU A 54 12.20 -1.39 0.04
C GLU A 54 12.20 0.12 -0.31
N LEU A 55 11.59 0.96 0.52
CA LEU A 55 11.64 2.42 0.39
C LEU A 55 13.05 2.97 0.63
N LEU A 56 13.76 2.43 1.64
CA LEU A 56 15.16 2.76 1.86
C LEU A 56 16.00 2.37 0.65
N ASN A 57 15.84 1.17 0.10
CA ASN A 57 16.56 0.71 -1.08
C ASN A 57 16.30 1.60 -2.32
N LYS A 58 15.05 2.04 -2.54
CA LYS A 58 14.71 3.00 -3.62
C LYS A 58 15.39 4.36 -3.43
N ILE A 59 15.51 4.86 -2.20
CA ILE A 59 16.19 6.12 -1.89
C ILE A 59 17.71 5.99 -2.08
N THR A 60 18.30 4.88 -1.63
CA THR A 60 19.74 4.62 -1.74
C THR A 60 20.18 4.51 -3.20
N PHE A 61 19.36 3.88 -4.06
CA PHE A 61 19.65 3.76 -5.49
C PHE A 61 19.61 5.10 -6.23
N ARG A 62 18.76 6.05 -5.78
CA ARG A 62 18.65 7.40 -6.39
C ARG A 62 19.83 8.33 -6.11
N LYS A 63 20.66 8.03 -5.10
CA LYS A 63 21.83 8.86 -4.73
C LYS A 63 23.13 8.49 -5.47
N SER A 64 23.12 7.43 -6.29
CA SER A 64 24.32 6.92 -6.97
C SER A 64 24.38 7.26 -8.46
N SER A 65 23.63 8.27 -8.93
CA SER A 65 23.67 8.77 -10.32
C SER A 65 23.97 10.25 -10.38
#